data_AF-K8ZY71-F1
#
_entry.id   AF-K8ZY71-F1
#
_cell.length_a   1.000
_cell.length_b   1.000
_cell.length_c   1.000
_cell.angle_alpha   90.00
_cell.angle_beta   90.00
_cell.angle_gamma   90.00
#
_symmetry.space_group_name_H-M   'P 1'
#
loop_
_entity.id
_entity.type
_entity.pdbx_description
1 polymer ?
#
loop_
_entity_poly.entity_id
_entity_poly.type
_entity_poly.pdbx_seq_one_letter_code
_entity_poly.pdbx_strand_id
1 'polypeptide(L)'
;MKPEQFIREKGLDKCGDEFEQHFLSLPFSNSEAAQKCLDACDFDVKQNAFIPNAKWFNNNDVDEGVIYCCMLNTAYMSFLKQQAKVEGLKATIKGNHGRIAELERLNRVKAQAILDLHQEIKELKASHHGEVIGHEVHLKNIKQERDELQTLYTQQGINMFKLQKRVDAVIIEIENMYLSGAIGFDTVKKLEQALKGGGQ
;
A
#
# COMPACT_ATOMS: atom_id res chain seq x y z
N MET A 1 -21.71 21.50 -21.92
CA MET A 1 -23.03 21.84 -22.50
C MET A 1 -24.08 21.50 -21.47
N LYS A 2 -24.90 22.47 -21.02
CA LYS A 2 -25.93 22.21 -20.01
C LYS A 2 -27.08 21.41 -20.67
N PRO A 3 -27.73 20.46 -19.98
CA PRO A 3 -28.89 19.72 -20.52
C PRO A 3 -29.99 20.65 -21.05
N GLU A 4 -30.15 21.80 -20.40
CA GLU A 4 -31.04 22.90 -20.75
C GLU A 4 -30.82 23.45 -22.17
N GLN A 5 -29.60 23.37 -22.71
CA GLN A 5 -29.27 23.79 -24.07
C GLN A 5 -29.51 22.68 -25.11
N PHE A 6 -29.41 21.42 -24.72
CA PHE A 6 -29.65 20.28 -25.61
C PHE A 6 -31.12 20.13 -25.99
N ILE A 7 -32.02 20.38 -25.04
CA ILE A 7 -33.47 20.33 -25.27
C ILE A 7 -33.87 21.36 -26.33
N ARG A 8 -33.40 22.61 -26.24
CA ARG A 8 -33.89 23.74 -27.05
C ARG A 8 -33.76 23.63 -28.58
N GLU A 9 -32.78 22.91 -29.13
CA GLU A 9 -32.49 23.00 -30.57
C GLU A 9 -32.95 21.79 -31.40
N LYS A 10 -32.98 20.58 -30.82
CA LYS A 10 -33.41 19.35 -31.51
C LYS A 10 -34.08 18.30 -30.59
N GLY A 11 -34.16 18.56 -29.28
CA GLY A 11 -34.65 17.60 -28.29
C GLY A 11 -36.09 17.83 -27.83
N LEU A 12 -36.71 18.96 -28.21
CA LEU A 12 -38.07 19.33 -27.81
C LEU A 12 -39.11 18.35 -28.33
N ASP A 13 -39.04 17.97 -29.61
CA ASP A 13 -39.97 17.01 -30.22
C ASP A 13 -39.91 15.67 -29.48
N LYS A 14 -38.68 15.18 -29.24
CA LYS A 14 -38.46 13.94 -28.50
C LYS A 14 -38.96 14.01 -27.05
N CYS A 15 -38.82 15.17 -26.41
CA CYS A 15 -39.29 15.38 -25.05
C CYS A 15 -40.82 15.46 -24.96
N GLY A 16 -41.47 16.06 -25.97
CA GLY A 16 -42.91 16.05 -26.15
C GLY A 16 -43.43 14.62 -26.34
N ASP A 17 -42.85 13.87 -27.26
CA ASP A 17 -43.19 12.46 -27.50
C ASP A 17 -43.03 11.61 -26.22
N GLU A 18 -41.93 11.77 -25.49
CA GLU A 18 -41.68 11.06 -24.23
C GLU A 18 -42.70 11.45 -23.15
N PHE A 19 -43.09 12.73 -23.08
CA PHE A 19 -44.15 13.17 -22.18
C PHE A 19 -45.49 12.58 -22.57
N GLU A 20 -45.88 12.60 -23.84
CA GLU A 20 -47.17 12.04 -24.29
C GLU A 20 -47.27 10.55 -23.98
N GLN A 21 -46.21 9.78 -24.28
CA GLN A 21 -46.15 8.37 -23.92
C GLN A 21 -46.23 8.15 -22.41
N HIS A 22 -45.52 8.97 -21.62
CA HIS A 22 -45.61 8.90 -20.16
C HIS A 22 -47.02 9.25 -19.67
N PHE A 23 -47.59 10.33 -20.17
CA PHE A 23 -48.91 10.83 -19.79
C PHE A 23 -49.97 9.79 -20.09
N LEU A 24 -49.99 9.19 -21.29
CA LEU A 24 -50.90 8.11 -21.68
C LEU A 24 -50.72 6.84 -20.84
N SER A 25 -49.53 6.59 -20.28
CA SER A 25 -49.27 5.44 -19.40
C SER A 25 -49.80 5.60 -17.98
N LEU A 26 -50.19 6.82 -17.58
CA LEU A 26 -50.66 7.08 -16.23
C LEU A 26 -52.05 6.44 -16.00
N PRO A 27 -52.35 6.01 -14.76
CA PRO A 27 -53.67 5.50 -14.43
C PRO A 27 -54.68 6.66 -14.30
N PHE A 28 -55.63 6.76 -15.25
CA PHE A 28 -56.74 7.72 -15.19
C PHE A 28 -58.03 7.07 -14.69
N SER A 29 -58.89 7.86 -14.05
CA SER A 29 -60.19 7.41 -13.54
C SER A 29 -61.22 7.12 -14.64
N ASN A 30 -60.98 7.64 -15.85
CA ASN A 30 -61.74 7.39 -17.06
C ASN A 30 -60.75 7.04 -18.18
N SER A 31 -61.03 5.96 -18.91
CA SER A 31 -60.16 5.39 -19.94
C SER A 31 -59.87 6.33 -21.11
N GLU A 32 -60.65 7.38 -21.32
CA GLU A 32 -60.48 8.32 -22.45
C GLU A 32 -59.97 9.71 -22.05
N ALA A 33 -59.80 10.01 -20.76
CA ALA A 33 -59.53 11.37 -20.30
C ALA A 33 -58.19 11.94 -20.82
N ALA A 34 -57.14 11.13 -20.83
CA ALA A 34 -55.80 11.55 -21.26
C ALA A 34 -55.77 11.85 -22.76
N GLN A 35 -56.37 10.97 -23.56
CA GLN A 35 -56.45 11.14 -25.00
C GLN A 35 -57.30 12.36 -25.36
N LYS A 36 -58.41 12.60 -24.67
CA LYS A 36 -59.24 13.81 -24.86
C LYS A 36 -58.47 15.10 -24.58
N CYS A 37 -57.66 15.12 -23.53
CA CYS A 37 -56.80 16.27 -23.27
C CYS A 37 -55.80 16.49 -24.42
N LEU A 38 -55.16 15.42 -24.90
CA LEU A 38 -54.21 15.49 -26.01
C LEU A 38 -54.90 15.90 -27.32
N ASP A 39 -56.06 15.34 -27.66
CA ASP A 39 -56.82 15.67 -28.88
C ASP A 39 -57.31 17.12 -28.90
N ALA A 40 -57.54 17.72 -27.73
CA ALA A 40 -57.92 19.13 -27.59
C ALA A 40 -56.74 20.09 -27.80
N CYS A 41 -55.51 19.59 -27.90
CA CYS A 41 -54.30 20.41 -27.98
C CYS A 41 -53.40 20.01 -29.16
N ASP A 42 -52.70 20.99 -29.72
CA ASP A 42 -51.54 20.75 -30.58
C ASP A 42 -50.26 21.12 -29.79
N PHE A 43 -49.17 20.36 -29.94
CA PHE A 43 -47.89 20.72 -29.34
C PHE A 43 -47.16 21.72 -30.23
N ASP A 44 -47.01 22.96 -29.74
CA ASP A 44 -46.22 23.99 -30.41
C ASP A 44 -44.76 23.88 -29.97
N VAL A 45 -43.93 23.35 -30.86
CA VAL A 45 -42.48 23.17 -30.65
C VAL A 45 -41.75 24.49 -30.40
N LYS A 46 -42.18 25.59 -31.05
CA LYS A 46 -41.52 26.90 -30.93
C LYS A 46 -41.79 27.52 -29.57
N GLN A 47 -43.01 27.34 -29.06
CA GLN A 47 -43.45 27.85 -27.77
C GLN A 47 -43.19 26.85 -26.63
N ASN A 48 -42.86 25.60 -26.97
CA ASN A 48 -42.70 24.48 -26.05
C ASN A 48 -43.92 24.33 -25.11
N ALA A 49 -45.11 24.34 -25.70
CA ALA A 49 -46.37 24.36 -24.97
C ALA A 49 -47.48 23.66 -25.77
N PHE A 50 -48.43 23.08 -25.05
CA PHE A 50 -49.69 22.60 -25.61
C PHE A 50 -50.63 23.80 -25.83
N ILE A 51 -51.07 23.99 -27.06
CA ILE A 51 -51.96 25.07 -27.48
C ILE A 51 -53.31 24.52 -27.98
N PRO A 52 -54.40 25.31 -27.97
CA PRO A 52 -55.70 24.84 -28.44
C PRO A 52 -55.69 24.26 -29.87
N ASN A 53 -56.25 23.06 -30.04
CA ASN A 53 -56.51 22.49 -31.36
C ASN A 53 -57.81 23.08 -31.93
N ALA A 54 -57.69 23.96 -32.93
CA ALA A 54 -58.83 24.66 -33.50
C ALA A 54 -59.90 23.72 -34.12
N LYS A 55 -59.51 22.53 -34.63
CA LYS A 55 -60.46 21.57 -35.20
C LYS A 55 -61.28 20.88 -34.11
N TRP A 56 -60.66 20.60 -32.97
CA TRP A 56 -61.35 20.01 -31.83
C TRP A 56 -62.39 20.97 -31.27
N PHE A 57 -62.05 22.26 -31.13
CA PHE A 57 -62.93 23.31 -30.60
C PHE A 57 -64.16 23.58 -31.47
N ASN A 58 -64.07 23.40 -32.79
CA ASN A 58 -65.23 23.57 -33.67
C ASN A 58 -66.35 22.55 -33.38
N ASN A 59 -66.03 21.44 -32.72
CA ASN A 59 -66.95 20.33 -32.45
C ASN A 59 -67.21 20.11 -30.95
N ASN A 60 -66.57 20.89 -30.06
CA ASN A 60 -66.59 20.68 -28.62
C ASN A 60 -66.63 22.03 -27.88
N ASP A 61 -66.77 22.01 -26.55
CA ASP A 61 -66.84 23.21 -25.74
C ASP A 61 -65.49 23.95 -25.67
N VAL A 62 -65.51 25.27 -25.94
CA VAL A 62 -64.33 26.13 -25.96
C VAL A 62 -63.72 26.29 -24.56
N ASP A 63 -64.54 26.37 -23.53
CA ASP A 63 -64.09 26.52 -22.14
C ASP A 63 -63.44 25.23 -21.64
N GLU A 64 -63.99 24.05 -22.01
CA GLU A 64 -63.35 22.76 -21.72
C GLU A 64 -61.97 22.64 -22.37
N GLY A 65 -61.85 23.05 -23.64
CA GLY A 65 -60.57 23.01 -24.35
C GLY A 65 -59.50 23.91 -23.70
N VAL A 66 -59.89 25.09 -23.19
CA VAL A 66 -58.97 25.98 -22.44
C VAL A 66 -58.51 25.32 -21.14
N ILE A 67 -59.42 24.64 -20.42
CA ILE A 67 -59.09 23.88 -19.21
C ILE A 67 -58.08 22.77 -19.51
N TYR A 68 -58.29 22.00 -20.58
CA TYR A 68 -57.38 20.92 -20.99
C TYR A 68 -55.98 21.43 -21.35
N CYS A 69 -55.88 22.54 -22.09
CA CYS A 69 -54.59 23.17 -22.39
C CYS A 69 -53.84 23.58 -21.11
N CYS A 70 -54.55 24.18 -20.14
CA CYS A 70 -53.96 24.57 -18.85
C CYS A 70 -53.46 23.36 -18.05
N MET A 71 -54.24 22.27 -18.03
CA MET A 71 -53.87 21.03 -17.35
C MET A 71 -52.64 20.38 -17.99
N LEU A 72 -52.61 20.25 -19.32
CA LEU A 72 -51.48 19.65 -20.03
C LEU A 72 -50.20 20.45 -19.86
N ASN A 73 -50.25 21.77 -20.00
CA ASN A 73 -49.07 22.60 -19.77
C ASN A 73 -48.54 22.48 -18.34
N THR A 74 -49.42 22.43 -17.34
CA THR A 74 -49.02 22.24 -15.94
C THR A 74 -48.33 20.89 -15.73
N ALA A 75 -48.91 19.82 -16.28
CA ALA A 75 -48.35 18.48 -16.21
C ALA A 75 -47.00 18.38 -16.94
N TYR A 76 -46.91 18.93 -18.14
CA TYR A 76 -45.70 18.93 -18.96
C TYR A 76 -44.55 19.70 -18.29
N MET A 77 -44.82 20.89 -17.73
CA MET A 77 -43.82 21.65 -16.98
C MET A 77 -43.33 20.91 -15.73
N SER A 78 -44.22 20.21 -15.04
CA SER A 78 -43.85 19.34 -13.91
C SER A 78 -42.96 18.17 -14.35
N PHE A 79 -43.31 17.52 -15.47
CA PHE A 79 -42.54 16.44 -16.08
C PHE A 79 -41.12 16.89 -16.44
N LEU A 80 -40.98 18.01 -17.17
CA LEU A 80 -39.67 18.58 -17.55
C LEU A 80 -38.78 18.81 -16.33
N LYS A 81 -39.34 19.35 -15.23
CA LYS A 81 -38.62 19.58 -13.99
C LYS A 81 -38.11 18.28 -13.36
N GLN A 82 -38.91 17.22 -13.37
CA GLN A 82 -38.49 15.92 -12.84
C GLN A 82 -37.47 15.25 -13.76
N GLN A 83 -37.62 15.37 -15.08
CA GLN A 83 -36.68 14.80 -16.04
C GLN A 83 -35.28 15.41 -15.86
N ALA A 84 -35.18 16.74 -15.71
CA ALA A 84 -33.91 17.41 -15.41
C ALA A 84 -33.25 16.89 -14.11
N LYS A 85 -34.05 16.62 -13.08
CA LYS A 85 -33.56 16.03 -11.82
C LYS A 85 -33.04 14.60 -12.03
N VAL A 86 -33.76 13.78 -12.78
CA VAL A 86 -33.36 12.39 -13.10
C VAL A 86 -32.05 12.37 -13.89
N GLU A 87 -31.89 13.27 -14.87
CA GLU A 87 -30.65 13.39 -15.64
C GLU A 87 -29.46 13.79 -14.76
N GLY A 88 -29.65 14.75 -13.86
CA GLY A 88 -28.62 15.16 -12.89
C GLY A 88 -28.19 14.00 -11.97
N LEU A 89 -29.16 13.22 -11.49
CA LEU A 89 -28.89 12.02 -10.69
C LEU A 89 -28.14 10.96 -11.50
N LYS A 90 -28.54 10.71 -12.75
CA LYS A 90 -27.88 9.74 -13.65
C LYS A 90 -26.42 10.11 -13.91
N ALA A 91 -26.13 11.39 -14.11
CA ALA A 91 -24.75 11.88 -14.26
C ALA A 91 -23.92 11.66 -12.99
N THR A 92 -24.50 11.94 -11.82
CA THR A 92 -23.87 11.75 -10.51
C THR A 92 -23.55 10.27 -10.25
N ILE A 93 -24.53 9.38 -10.51
CA ILE A 93 -24.36 7.93 -10.37
C ILE A 93 -23.22 7.42 -11.26
N LYS A 94 -23.17 7.86 -12.52
CA LYS A 94 -22.07 7.50 -13.44
C LYS A 94 -20.71 7.95 -12.89
N GLY A 95 -20.62 9.17 -12.37
CA GLY A 95 -19.40 9.67 -11.73
C GLY A 95 -18.98 8.84 -10.51
N ASN A 96 -19.92 8.49 -9.64
CA ASN A 96 -19.67 7.65 -8.47
C ASN A 96 -19.21 6.24 -8.85
N HIS A 97 -19.79 5.65 -9.90
CA HIS A 97 -19.36 4.35 -10.41
C HIS A 97 -17.87 4.37 -10.84
N GLY A 98 -17.45 5.44 -11.53
CA GLY A 98 -16.03 5.64 -11.88
C GLY A 98 -15.12 5.76 -10.66
N ARG A 99 -15.55 6.47 -9.62
CA ARG A 99 -14.80 6.60 -8.35
C ARG A 99 -14.66 5.26 -7.62
N ILE A 100 -15.72 4.44 -7.61
CA ILE A 100 -15.69 3.10 -7.01
C ILE A 100 -14.68 2.20 -7.74
N ALA A 101 -14.71 2.19 -9.07
CA ALA A 101 -13.78 1.38 -9.87
C ALA A 101 -12.31 1.75 -9.59
N GLU A 102 -12.00 3.05 -9.44
CA GLU A 102 -10.64 3.49 -9.09
C GLU A 102 -10.26 3.10 -7.66
N LEU A 103 -11.18 3.18 -6.70
CA LEU A 103 -10.93 2.71 -5.34
C LEU A 103 -10.64 1.20 -5.30
N GLU A 104 -11.37 0.38 -6.05
CA GLU A 104 -11.12 -1.05 -6.18
C GLU A 104 -9.75 -1.35 -6.81
N ARG A 105 -9.34 -0.56 -7.81
CA ARG A 105 -8.00 -0.66 -8.42
C ARG A 105 -6.91 -0.33 -7.40
N LEU A 106 -7.04 0.79 -6.69
CA LEU A 106 -6.08 1.19 -5.65
C LEU A 106 -6.00 0.17 -4.52
N ASN A 107 -7.14 -0.40 -4.11
CA ASN A 107 -7.17 -1.40 -3.05
C ASN A 107 -6.41 -2.68 -3.45
N ARG A 108 -6.55 -3.12 -4.71
CA ARG A 108 -5.76 -4.23 -5.27
C ARG A 108 -4.26 -3.95 -5.26
N VAL A 109 -3.85 -2.76 -5.71
CA VAL A 109 -2.43 -2.36 -5.71
C VAL A 109 -1.86 -2.35 -4.29
N LYS A 110 -2.59 -1.79 -3.32
CA LYS A 110 -2.17 -1.77 -1.92
C LYS A 110 -2.07 -3.18 -1.33
N ALA A 111 -3.03 -4.05 -1.62
CA ALA A 111 -3.00 -5.44 -1.16
C ALA A 111 -1.75 -6.16 -1.69
N GLN A 112 -1.41 -5.96 -2.97
CA GLN A 112 -0.21 -6.56 -3.55
C GLN A 112 1.07 -6.05 -2.89
N ALA A 113 1.21 -4.72 -2.72
CA ALA A 113 2.38 -4.14 -2.05
C ALA A 113 2.56 -4.67 -0.61
N ILE A 114 1.46 -4.90 0.11
CA ILE A 114 1.49 -5.51 1.44
C ILE A 114 2.04 -6.94 1.36
N LEU A 115 1.61 -7.75 0.38
CA LEU A 115 2.11 -9.11 0.21
C LEU A 115 3.62 -9.13 -0.11
N ASP A 116 4.06 -8.24 -1.01
CA ASP A 116 5.47 -8.14 -1.41
C ASP A 116 6.34 -7.77 -0.20
N LEU A 117 5.94 -6.76 0.58
CA LEU A 117 6.64 -6.37 1.81
C LEU A 117 6.66 -7.48 2.86
N HIS A 118 5.57 -8.25 3.00
CA HIS A 118 5.56 -9.39 3.91
C HIS A 118 6.57 -10.47 3.50
N GLN A 119 6.72 -10.71 2.20
CA GLN A 119 7.68 -11.66 1.67
C GLN A 119 9.12 -11.19 1.90
N GLU A 120 9.42 -9.91 1.63
CA GLU A 120 10.73 -9.32 1.87
C GLU A 120 11.13 -9.39 3.35
N ILE A 121 10.21 -9.06 4.27
CA ILE A 121 10.44 -9.19 5.73
C ILE A 121 10.76 -10.63 6.12
N LYS A 122 10.09 -11.62 5.50
CA LYS A 122 10.33 -13.04 5.79
C LYS A 122 11.74 -13.46 5.36
N GLU A 123 12.19 -13.01 4.19
CA GLU A 123 13.52 -13.29 3.67
C GLU A 123 14.60 -12.62 4.51
N LEU A 124 14.42 -11.35 4.87
CA LEU A 124 15.34 -10.61 5.75
C LEU A 124 15.50 -11.28 7.11
N LYS A 125 14.41 -11.74 7.72
CA LYS A 125 14.46 -12.49 9.00
C LYS A 125 15.26 -13.78 8.87
N ALA A 126 15.08 -14.53 7.78
CA ALA A 126 15.82 -15.75 7.54
C ALA A 126 17.32 -15.48 7.33
N SER A 127 17.65 -14.45 6.54
CA SER A 127 19.04 -14.02 6.32
C SER A 127 19.72 -13.61 7.63
N HIS A 128 19.06 -12.75 8.40
CA HIS A 128 19.59 -12.28 9.68
C HIS A 128 19.83 -13.42 10.67
N HIS A 129 18.92 -14.39 10.74
CA HIS A 129 19.13 -15.58 11.58
C HIS A 129 20.37 -16.38 11.15
N GLY A 130 20.58 -16.55 9.85
CA GLY A 130 21.78 -17.19 9.30
C GLY A 130 23.07 -16.46 9.68
N GLU A 131 23.08 -15.12 9.58
CA GLU A 131 24.23 -14.30 9.98
C GLU A 131 24.54 -14.42 11.47
N VAL A 132 23.52 -14.43 12.33
CA VAL A 132 23.69 -14.57 13.79
C VAL A 132 24.31 -15.93 14.13
N ILE A 133 23.86 -17.01 13.49
CA ILE A 133 24.48 -18.34 13.65
C ILE A 133 25.95 -18.28 13.23
N GLY A 134 26.26 -17.66 12.08
CA GLY A 134 27.63 -17.48 11.62
C GLY A 134 28.51 -16.76 12.64
N HIS A 135 28.03 -15.64 13.19
CA HIS A 135 28.74 -14.91 14.24
C HIS A 135 28.93 -15.73 15.52
N GLU A 136 27.94 -16.51 15.93
CA GLU A 136 28.03 -17.37 17.13
C GLU A 136 29.10 -18.46 16.97
N VAL A 137 29.15 -19.09 15.79
CA VAL A 137 30.19 -20.07 15.44
C VAL A 137 31.57 -19.43 15.44
N HIS A 138 31.73 -18.27 14.78
CA HIS A 138 33.01 -17.55 14.77
C HIS A 138 33.47 -17.16 16.18
N LEU A 139 32.55 -16.65 17.01
CA LEU A 139 32.86 -16.30 18.40
C LEU A 139 33.31 -17.52 19.22
N LYS A 140 32.67 -18.68 19.01
CA LYS A 140 33.07 -19.93 19.68
C LYS A 140 34.49 -20.34 19.30
N ASN A 141 34.83 -20.28 18.01
CA ASN A 141 36.17 -20.62 17.51
C ASN A 141 37.24 -19.68 18.09
N ILE A 142 36.98 -18.36 18.09
CA ILE A 142 37.91 -17.38 18.68
C ILE A 142 38.15 -17.64 20.17
N LYS A 143 37.09 -17.98 20.92
CA LYS A 143 37.22 -18.33 22.34
C LYS A 143 38.08 -19.58 22.53
N GLN A 144 37.89 -20.60 21.69
CA GLN A 144 38.69 -21.81 21.73
C GLN A 144 40.17 -21.53 21.42
N GLU A 145 40.47 -20.82 20.34
CA GLU A 145 41.85 -20.46 19.96
C GLU A 145 42.54 -19.65 21.07
N ARG A 146 41.82 -18.71 21.70
CA ARG A 146 42.32 -17.96 22.85
C ARG A 146 42.64 -18.88 24.04
N ASP A 147 41.76 -19.82 24.36
CA ASP A 147 41.95 -20.74 25.51
C ASP A 147 43.14 -21.69 25.26
N GLU A 148 43.33 -22.14 24.02
CA GLU A 148 44.49 -22.91 23.59
C GLU A 148 45.80 -22.11 23.72
N LEU A 149 45.82 -20.87 23.22
CA LEU A 149 46.97 -19.96 23.35
C LEU A 149 47.30 -19.65 24.81
N GLN A 150 46.29 -19.41 25.65
CA GLN A 150 46.48 -19.17 27.08
C GLN A 150 47.10 -20.39 27.77
N THR A 151 46.66 -21.59 27.40
CA THR A 151 47.22 -22.85 27.92
C THR A 151 48.69 -23.00 27.55
N LEU A 152 49.05 -22.75 26.28
CA LEU A 152 50.43 -22.80 25.80
C LEU A 152 51.34 -21.80 26.53
N TYR A 153 50.89 -20.55 26.65
CA TYR A 153 51.65 -19.50 27.32
C TYR A 153 51.88 -19.81 28.81
N THR A 154 50.84 -20.33 29.49
CA THR A 154 50.94 -20.78 30.89
C THR A 154 51.96 -21.91 31.03
N GLN A 155 51.91 -22.92 30.14
CA GLN A 155 52.84 -24.05 30.17
C GLN A 155 54.28 -23.61 29.89
N GLN A 156 54.47 -22.66 28.97
CA GLN A 156 55.78 -22.07 28.69
C GLN A 156 56.33 -21.35 29.92
N GLY A 157 55.52 -20.53 30.60
CA GLY A 157 55.89 -19.88 31.85
C GLY A 157 56.31 -20.87 32.94
N ILE A 158 55.55 -21.95 33.13
CA ILE A 158 55.89 -23.04 34.07
C ILE A 158 57.24 -23.69 33.71
N ASN A 159 57.47 -23.97 32.42
CA ASN A 159 58.70 -24.60 31.96
C ASN A 159 59.92 -23.69 32.17
N MET A 160 59.77 -22.39 31.90
CA MET A 160 60.81 -21.39 32.16
C MET A 160 61.14 -21.30 33.65
N PHE A 161 60.13 -21.30 34.52
CA PHE A 161 60.34 -21.29 35.97
C PHE A 161 61.07 -22.56 36.47
N LYS A 162 60.72 -23.73 35.92
CA LYS A 162 61.44 -24.99 36.21
C LYS A 162 62.89 -24.94 35.74
N LEU A 163 63.14 -24.37 34.56
CA LEU A 163 64.49 -24.19 34.03
C LEU A 163 65.30 -23.23 34.92
N GLN A 164 64.71 -22.10 35.34
CA GLN A 164 65.34 -21.16 36.25
C GLN A 164 65.80 -21.86 37.54
N LYS A 165 64.92 -22.64 38.18
CA LYS A 165 65.30 -23.41 39.39
C LYS A 165 66.45 -24.38 39.16
N ARG A 166 66.49 -25.04 37.99
CA ARG A 166 67.60 -25.97 37.65
C ARG A 166 68.90 -25.21 37.43
N VAL A 167 68.85 -24.04 36.79
CA VAL A 167 70.02 -23.17 36.60
C VAL A 167 70.52 -22.67 37.96
N ASP A 168 69.63 -22.18 38.83
CA ASP A 168 69.99 -21.71 40.18
C ASP A 168 70.68 -22.82 41.00
N ALA A 169 70.17 -24.05 40.96
CA ALA A 169 70.78 -25.19 41.64
C ALA A 169 72.17 -25.55 41.10
N VAL A 170 72.37 -25.50 39.78
CA VAL A 170 73.67 -25.73 39.14
C VAL A 170 74.68 -24.64 39.52
N ILE A 171 74.25 -23.38 39.58
CA ILE A 171 75.09 -22.27 40.03
C ILE A 171 75.61 -22.52 41.44
N ILE A 172 74.72 -22.88 42.38
CA ILE A 172 75.09 -23.18 43.78
C ILE A 172 76.12 -24.33 43.85
N GLU A 173 75.94 -25.39 43.06
CA GLU A 173 76.87 -26.52 43.04
C GLU A 173 78.24 -26.12 42.48
N ILE A 174 78.28 -25.30 41.42
CA ILE A 174 79.53 -24.75 40.88
C ILE A 174 80.25 -23.90 41.93
N GLU A 175 79.53 -23.05 42.67
CA GLU A 175 80.08 -22.25 43.76
C GLU A 175 80.70 -23.14 44.86
N ASN A 176 80.01 -24.22 45.26
CA ASN A 176 80.53 -25.19 46.24
C ASN A 176 81.80 -25.91 45.74
N MET A 177 81.83 -26.35 44.48
CA MET A 177 83.01 -26.98 43.88
C MET A 177 84.21 -26.02 43.80
N TYR A 178 83.97 -24.74 43.52
CA TYR A 178 85.02 -23.73 43.52
C TYR A 178 85.58 -23.49 44.93
N LEU A 179 84.72 -23.35 45.93
CA LEU A 179 85.12 -23.11 47.33
C LEU A 179 85.88 -24.29 47.95
N SER A 180 85.57 -25.53 47.53
CA SER A 180 86.29 -26.74 47.98
C SER A 180 87.63 -26.95 47.25
N GLY A 181 87.95 -26.15 46.24
CA GLY A 181 89.15 -26.28 45.41
C GLY A 181 89.08 -27.40 44.36
N ALA A 182 87.91 -28.02 44.17
CA ALA A 182 87.72 -29.08 43.18
C ALA A 182 87.80 -28.57 41.73
N ILE A 183 87.50 -27.28 41.51
CA ILE A 183 87.64 -26.61 40.21
C ILE A 183 88.36 -25.26 40.37
N GLY A 184 89.15 -24.86 39.35
CA GLY A 184 89.85 -23.58 39.32
C GLY A 184 89.01 -22.41 38.80
N PHE A 185 89.44 -21.18 39.08
CA PHE A 185 88.76 -19.92 38.72
C PHE A 185 88.45 -19.79 37.21
N ASP A 186 89.39 -20.21 36.34
CA ASP A 186 89.21 -20.16 34.89
C ASP A 186 88.07 -21.05 34.39
N THR A 187 87.82 -22.17 35.07
CA THR A 187 86.69 -23.08 34.76
C THR A 187 85.36 -22.45 35.13
N VAL A 188 85.27 -21.81 36.30
CA VAL A 188 84.07 -21.08 36.75
C VAL A 188 83.72 -19.96 35.78
N LYS A 189 84.71 -19.18 35.34
CA LYS A 189 84.52 -18.08 34.38
C LYS A 189 83.95 -18.56 33.03
N LYS A 190 84.41 -19.70 32.53
CA LYS A 190 83.89 -20.31 31.29
C LYS A 190 82.44 -20.80 31.45
N LEU A 191 82.12 -21.40 32.60
CA LEU A 191 80.77 -21.90 32.89
C LEU A 191 79.75 -20.75 33.06
N GLU A 192 80.13 -19.67 33.75
CA GLU A 192 79.29 -18.49 33.93
C GLU A 192 78.94 -17.81 32.59
N GLN A 193 79.92 -17.69 31.68
CA GLN A 193 79.69 -17.16 30.34
C GLN A 193 78.74 -18.02 29.52
N ALA A 194 78.92 -19.35 29.54
CA ALA A 194 78.04 -20.28 28.84
C ALA A 194 76.59 -20.23 29.37
N LEU A 195 76.40 -20.09 30.69
CA LEU A 195 75.08 -19.99 31.31
C LEU A 195 74.35 -18.67 31.04
N LYS A 196 75.08 -17.56 30.86
CA LYS A 196 74.51 -16.26 30.47
C LYS A 196 74.06 -16.20 28.99
N GLY A 197 74.20 -17.30 28.25
CA GLY A 197 73.85 -17.37 26.82
C GLY A 197 74.84 -16.64 25.92
N GLY A 198 76.00 -16.25 26.45
CA GLY A 198 77.09 -15.63 25.69
C GLY A 198 78.00 -16.69 25.09
N GLY A 199 77.61 -17.23 23.94
CA GLY A 199 78.58 -17.79 23.00
C GLY A 199 79.32 -16.65 22.30
N GLN A 200 80.60 -16.84 22.02
CA GLN A 200 81.36 -15.99 21.09
C GLN A 200 80.64 -15.84 19.75
#